data_AF-A0A7S1HTQ3-F1
#
_entry.id   AF-A0A7S1HTQ3-F1
#
_cell.length_a   1.000
_cell.length_b   1.000
_cell.length_c   1.000
_cell.angle_alpha   90.00
_cell.angle_beta   90.00
_cell.angle_gamma   90.00
#
_symmetry.space_group_name_H-M   'P 1'
#
loop_
_entity.id
_entity.type
_entity.pdbx_description
1 polymer ?
#
loop_
_entity_poly.entity_id
_entity_poly.type
_entity_poly.pdbx_seq_one_letter_code
_entity_poly.pdbx_strand_id
1 'polypeptide(L)'
;SSSMSIANNMFALFDRDHDGAISADELHHFFTKVGVDVDAEQVAALMREYDIDNSGGIEMAEFVPLLCKMLGKTLNTISELTHVKIIDKDEMTDLKQNLAKRTVHNPDKIIEHVVLLVVVAEEIFPVLKDFKPEEAPDVVEKLMHLGKAWTCTMKDKSAAYTLTIVQVADSVHYKRHYSGYTQVSALVPLIKKELQPDLLISFGTAGGWPGLAKVGDCVLSSGCVFIDRVRTSSKMAHDWGVFGGPVMDTHRMATDLDLVQGIVGSQISYAVTEQQVHLIKTLGIAALDMECASEAEVAMQVQLNFMAIKMVSNGIYPGNPKRMEEEYVENKAYVSQRGMETLTAVFRYLLGRRVGDL
;
A
#
# COMPACT_ATOMS: atom_id res chain seq x y z
N SER A 1 16.29 8.58 -14.28
CA SER A 1 16.15 8.59 -12.81
C SER A 1 15.37 9.85 -12.43
N SER A 2 14.33 9.71 -11.59
CA SER A 2 13.41 10.81 -11.26
C SER A 2 14.06 11.97 -10.49
N SER A 3 15.21 11.73 -9.86
CA SER A 3 16.07 12.79 -9.29
C SER A 3 16.62 13.72 -10.37
N MET A 4 16.91 13.18 -11.56
CA MET A 4 17.38 13.96 -12.71
C MET A 4 16.24 14.79 -13.31
N SER A 5 15.00 14.29 -13.31
CA SER A 5 13.85 15.09 -13.79
C SER A 5 13.50 16.25 -12.86
N ILE A 6 13.64 16.09 -11.54
CA ILE A 6 13.43 17.18 -10.58
C ILE A 6 14.54 18.22 -10.70
N ALA A 7 15.80 17.78 -10.77
CA ALA A 7 16.92 18.68 -11.01
C ALA A 7 16.75 19.44 -12.33
N ASN A 8 16.35 18.78 -13.42
CA ASN A 8 16.13 19.42 -14.73
C ASN A 8 15.02 20.47 -14.66
N ASN A 9 13.90 20.16 -14.00
CA ASN A 9 12.79 21.10 -13.86
C ASN A 9 13.16 22.30 -12.98
N MET A 10 13.92 22.06 -11.90
CA MET A 10 14.42 23.13 -11.03
C MET A 10 15.46 23.98 -11.76
N PHE A 11 16.38 23.37 -12.48
CA PHE A 11 17.39 24.08 -13.28
C PHE A 11 16.73 25.04 -14.26
N ALA A 12 15.70 24.58 -14.99
CA ALA A 12 14.92 25.41 -15.91
C ALA A 12 14.10 26.54 -15.24
N LEU A 13 13.93 26.52 -13.91
CA LEU A 13 13.32 27.62 -13.15
C LEU A 13 14.35 28.69 -12.74
N PHE A 14 15.63 28.32 -12.61
CA PHE A 14 16.73 29.24 -12.31
C PHE A 14 17.28 29.85 -13.60
N ASP A 15 17.63 29.00 -14.58
CA ASP A 15 18.14 29.36 -15.90
C ASP A 15 17.00 29.94 -16.77
N ARG A 16 16.86 31.27 -16.73
CA ARG A 16 15.72 32.02 -17.28
C ARG A 16 15.95 32.37 -18.74
N ASP A 17 17.19 32.58 -19.14
CA ASP A 17 17.54 32.83 -20.54
C ASP A 17 17.86 31.55 -21.33
N HIS A 18 17.90 30.40 -20.65
CA HIS A 18 18.08 29.07 -21.21
C HIS A 18 19.46 28.91 -21.88
N ASP A 19 20.47 29.58 -21.34
CA ASP A 19 21.85 29.50 -21.85
C ASP A 19 22.59 28.23 -21.37
N GLY A 20 21.98 27.48 -20.44
CA GLY A 20 22.50 26.22 -19.92
C GLY A 20 23.37 26.36 -18.66
N ALA A 21 23.49 27.56 -18.09
CA ALA A 21 24.18 27.84 -16.85
C ALA A 21 23.40 28.85 -16.00
N ILE A 22 23.46 28.74 -14.68
CA ILE A 22 22.79 29.70 -13.79
C ILE A 22 23.74 30.83 -13.45
N SER A 23 23.44 32.04 -13.92
CA SER A 23 24.21 33.23 -13.60
C SER A 23 23.98 33.70 -12.16
N ALA A 24 24.88 34.55 -11.64
CA ALA A 24 24.73 35.16 -10.32
C ALA A 24 23.42 35.97 -10.19
N ASP A 25 23.03 36.66 -11.27
CA ASP A 25 21.81 37.46 -11.31
C ASP A 25 20.55 36.58 -11.29
N GLU A 26 20.57 35.44 -11.99
CA GLU A 26 19.48 34.46 -11.97
C GLU A 26 19.37 33.75 -10.63
N LEU A 27 20.50 33.41 -10.02
CA LEU A 27 20.55 32.83 -8.68
C LEU A 27 19.97 33.81 -7.65
N HIS A 28 20.37 35.08 -7.68
CA HIS A 28 19.83 36.14 -6.82
C HIS A 28 18.33 36.37 -7.07
N HIS A 29 17.90 36.42 -8.34
CA HIS A 29 16.51 36.58 -8.73
C HIS A 29 15.64 35.44 -8.20
N PHE A 30 16.12 34.20 -8.29
CA PHE A 30 15.44 33.04 -7.75
C PHE A 30 15.25 33.17 -6.23
N PHE A 31 16.30 33.46 -5.46
CA PHE A 31 16.21 33.61 -4.00
C PHE A 31 15.21 34.69 -3.59
N THR A 32 15.23 35.83 -4.27
CA THR A 32 14.27 36.91 -4.06
C THR A 32 12.83 36.45 -4.32
N LYS A 33 12.62 35.70 -5.41
CA LYS A 33 11.30 35.18 -5.79
C LYS A 33 10.74 34.16 -4.79
N VAL A 34 11.61 33.42 -4.10
CA VAL A 34 11.23 32.44 -3.08
C VAL A 34 11.19 33.00 -1.66
N GLY A 35 11.28 34.32 -1.50
CA GLY A 35 11.15 35.01 -0.21
C GLY A 35 12.38 34.89 0.69
N VAL A 36 13.53 34.49 0.13
CA VAL A 36 14.81 34.45 0.86
C VAL A 36 15.61 35.69 0.48
N ASP A 37 15.84 36.57 1.46
CA ASP A 37 16.65 37.76 1.29
C ASP A 37 18.13 37.35 1.32
N VAL A 38 18.79 37.40 0.16
CA VAL A 38 20.22 37.13 0.00
C VAL A 38 20.91 38.36 -0.54
N ASP A 39 22.04 38.72 0.04
CA ASP A 39 22.83 39.84 -0.46
C ASP A 39 23.79 39.39 -1.58
N ALA A 40 24.36 40.37 -2.30
CA ALA A 40 25.28 40.10 -3.40
C ALA A 40 26.56 39.36 -2.96
N GLU A 41 26.99 39.52 -1.70
CA GLU A 41 28.19 38.86 -1.18
C GLU A 41 27.93 37.37 -0.91
N GLN A 42 26.73 37.04 -0.43
CA GLN A 42 26.25 35.68 -0.24
C GLN A 42 26.07 34.95 -1.57
N VAL A 43 25.50 35.62 -2.58
CA VAL A 43 25.39 35.06 -3.93
C VAL A 43 26.78 34.83 -4.54
N ALA A 44 27.68 35.80 -4.43
CA ALA A 44 29.07 35.64 -4.89
C ALA A 44 29.84 34.55 -4.12
N ALA A 45 29.50 34.29 -2.85
CA ALA A 45 30.06 33.18 -2.10
C ALA A 45 29.54 31.83 -2.61
N LEU A 46 28.26 31.73 -2.94
CA LEU A 46 27.68 30.51 -3.54
C LEU A 46 28.25 30.25 -4.94
N MET A 47 28.36 31.27 -5.78
CA MET A 47 28.99 31.14 -7.10
C MET A 47 30.42 30.58 -6.95
N ARG A 48 31.24 31.18 -6.08
CA ARG A 48 32.62 30.71 -5.85
C ARG A 48 32.73 29.29 -5.27
N GLU A 49 31.70 28.83 -4.57
CA GLU A 49 31.71 27.51 -3.93
C GLU A 49 31.27 26.41 -4.91
N TYR A 50 30.37 26.73 -5.85
CA TYR A 50 29.70 25.74 -6.70
C TYR A 50 30.06 25.82 -8.19
N ASP A 51 30.55 26.96 -8.68
CA ASP A 51 31.22 27.07 -9.99
C ASP A 51 32.65 26.52 -9.85
N ILE A 52 32.76 25.19 -9.92
CA ILE A 52 33.99 24.44 -9.63
C ILE A 52 35.03 24.68 -10.72
N ASP A 53 34.58 24.78 -11.97
CA ASP A 53 35.45 24.97 -13.13
C ASP A 53 35.68 26.45 -13.50
N ASN A 54 35.02 27.39 -12.81
CA ASN A 54 35.05 28.83 -13.07
C ASN A 54 34.56 29.18 -14.48
N SER A 55 33.53 28.48 -14.95
CA SER A 55 32.81 28.77 -16.19
C SER A 55 32.11 30.15 -16.15
N GLY A 56 31.89 30.71 -14.96
CA GLY A 56 31.18 31.97 -14.73
C GLY A 56 29.68 31.80 -14.50
N GLY A 57 29.20 30.56 -14.50
CA GLY A 57 27.82 30.17 -14.23
C GLY A 57 27.78 28.82 -13.51
N ILE A 58 26.64 28.45 -12.91
CA ILE A 58 26.49 27.13 -12.30
C ILE A 58 25.85 26.21 -13.33
N GLU A 59 26.64 25.30 -13.88
CA GLU A 59 26.15 24.35 -14.87
C GLU A 59 25.33 23.23 -14.22
N MET A 60 24.61 22.46 -15.02
CA MET A 60 23.72 21.42 -14.49
C MET A 60 24.43 20.36 -13.62
N ALA A 61 25.70 20.05 -13.92
CA ALA A 61 26.49 19.12 -13.11
C ALA A 61 26.82 19.67 -11.71
N GLU A 62 26.92 20.99 -11.59
CA GLU A 62 27.27 21.74 -10.37
C GLU A 62 26.02 22.18 -9.58
N PHE A 63 24.90 22.31 -10.28
CA PHE A 63 23.61 22.62 -9.69
C PHE A 63 23.11 21.55 -8.73
N VAL A 64 23.39 20.27 -9.00
CA VAL A 64 22.91 19.17 -8.13
C VAL A 64 23.51 19.26 -6.72
N PRO A 65 24.83 19.42 -6.53
CA PRO A 65 25.43 19.72 -5.22
C PRO A 65 24.85 20.97 -4.53
N LEU A 66 24.71 22.07 -5.26
CA LEU A 66 24.13 23.32 -4.74
C LEU A 66 22.71 23.07 -4.23
N LEU A 67 21.88 22.42 -5.06
CA LEU A 67 20.52 22.04 -4.75
C LEU A 67 20.50 21.14 -3.50
N CYS A 68 21.33 20.10 -3.42
CA CYS A 68 21.41 19.24 -2.22
C CYS A 68 21.75 20.03 -0.93
N LYS A 69 22.67 21.00 -1.00
CA LYS A 69 22.98 21.87 0.14
C LYS A 69 21.84 22.81 0.51
N MET A 70 21.17 23.39 -0.49
CA MET A 70 19.99 24.23 -0.30
C MET A 70 18.82 23.42 0.31
N LEU A 71 18.55 22.23 -0.23
CA LEU A 71 17.51 21.30 0.22
C LEU A 71 17.75 20.83 1.66
N GLY A 72 19.02 20.67 2.08
CA GLY A 72 19.39 20.27 3.45
C GLY A 72 19.03 21.29 4.55
N LYS A 73 18.76 22.56 4.20
CA LYS A 73 18.31 23.61 5.14
C LYS A 73 16.85 24.03 4.94
N THR A 74 16.19 23.53 3.90
CA THR A 74 14.99 24.18 3.33
C THR A 74 13.87 23.18 3.03
N LEU A 75 13.58 22.26 3.95
CA LEU A 75 12.40 21.39 3.80
C LEU A 75 11.08 22.18 3.93
N ASN A 76 11.09 23.32 4.62
CA ASN A 76 9.90 24.16 4.81
C ASN A 76 9.54 25.02 3.58
N THR A 77 10.51 25.61 2.87
CA THR A 77 10.22 26.55 1.76
C THR A 77 9.82 25.84 0.46
N ILE A 78 10.22 24.58 0.26
CA ILE A 78 9.77 23.79 -0.91
C ILE A 78 8.27 23.46 -0.82
N SER A 79 7.76 23.25 0.41
CA SER A 79 6.31 23.08 0.65
C SER A 79 5.52 24.32 0.23
N GLU A 80 6.10 25.51 0.37
CA GLU A 80 5.48 26.78 -0.01
C GLU A 80 5.55 27.02 -1.53
N LEU A 81 6.63 26.61 -2.19
CA LEU A 81 6.86 26.83 -3.63
C LEU A 81 6.20 25.81 -4.55
N THR A 82 6.00 24.58 -4.07
CA THR A 82 5.40 23.49 -4.88
C THR A 82 3.92 23.26 -4.56
N HIS A 83 3.38 23.91 -3.52
CA HIS A 83 2.08 23.59 -2.90
C HIS A 83 1.95 22.11 -2.50
N VAL A 84 3.06 21.37 -2.40
CA VAL A 84 3.11 19.99 -1.91
C VAL A 84 3.50 20.04 -0.44
N LYS A 85 2.51 20.05 0.46
CA LYS A 85 2.76 19.82 1.88
C LYS A 85 3.25 18.39 2.08
N ILE A 86 4.53 18.25 2.44
CA ILE A 86 5.07 16.99 2.97
C ILE A 86 4.57 16.90 4.42
N ILE A 87 3.66 15.98 4.69
CA ILE A 87 3.11 15.80 6.03
C ILE A 87 4.14 15.06 6.88
N ASP A 88 4.63 15.70 7.93
CA ASP A 88 5.64 15.12 8.82
C ASP A 88 5.04 14.00 9.70
N LYS A 89 5.90 13.13 10.20
CA LYS A 89 5.58 11.99 11.08
C LYS A 89 4.74 12.39 12.30
N ASP A 90 4.98 13.57 12.86
CA ASP A 90 4.25 14.10 14.03
C ASP A 90 2.83 14.56 13.66
N GLU A 91 2.61 14.98 12.41
CA GLU A 91 1.30 15.35 11.90
C GLU A 91 0.43 14.13 11.57
N MET A 92 1.01 12.94 11.41
CA MET A 92 0.27 11.69 11.10
C MET A 92 -0.28 10.96 12.34
N THR A 93 -0.26 11.60 13.51
CA THR A 93 -0.68 10.99 14.78
C THR A 93 -2.14 10.51 14.75
N ASP A 94 -3.06 11.33 14.21
CA ASP A 94 -4.48 10.96 14.11
C ASP A 94 -4.69 9.74 13.20
N LEU A 95 -3.98 9.66 12.07
CA LEU A 95 -4.03 8.50 11.18
C LEU A 95 -3.59 7.24 11.92
N LYS A 96 -2.45 7.29 12.63
CA LYS A 96 -1.94 6.16 13.42
C LYS A 96 -2.93 5.73 14.51
N GLN A 97 -3.51 6.70 15.22
CA GLN A 97 -4.53 6.42 16.23
C GLN A 97 -5.78 5.79 15.61
N ASN A 98 -6.23 6.27 14.45
CA ASN A 98 -7.39 5.72 13.75
C ASN A 98 -7.13 4.31 13.22
N LEU A 99 -5.94 4.03 12.68
CA LEU A 99 -5.55 2.67 12.26
C LEU A 99 -5.42 1.70 13.44
N ALA A 100 -5.04 2.20 14.61
CA ALA A 100 -4.94 1.41 15.83
C ALA A 100 -6.30 1.08 16.45
N LYS A 101 -7.40 1.74 16.04
CA LYS A 101 -8.75 1.41 16.49
C LYS A 101 -9.13 0.02 15.96
N ARG A 102 -8.96 -1.02 16.77
CA ARG A 102 -9.39 -2.38 16.41
C ARG A 102 -10.92 -2.45 16.37
N THR A 103 -11.46 -2.96 15.27
CA THR A 103 -12.91 -3.15 15.10
C THR A 103 -13.23 -4.62 15.16
N VAL A 104 -14.02 -5.03 16.16
CA VAL A 104 -14.56 -6.38 16.28
C VAL A 104 -16.06 -6.28 16.53
N HIS A 105 -16.83 -6.82 15.61
CA HIS A 105 -18.28 -6.93 15.69
C HIS A 105 -18.66 -8.33 16.18
N ASN A 106 -19.50 -8.39 17.21
CA ASN A 106 -19.94 -9.62 17.87
C ASN A 106 -18.75 -10.49 18.35
N PRO A 107 -17.88 -9.97 19.24
CA PRO A 107 -16.63 -10.65 19.64
C PRO A 107 -16.86 -12.03 20.26
N ASP A 108 -18.01 -12.25 20.92
CA ASP A 108 -18.34 -13.54 21.53
C ASP A 108 -18.93 -14.58 20.55
N LYS A 109 -19.25 -14.17 19.31
CA LYS A 109 -19.81 -15.08 18.31
C LYS A 109 -18.74 -16.10 17.89
N ILE A 110 -19.11 -17.38 17.90
CA ILE A 110 -18.32 -18.46 17.31
C ILE A 110 -18.33 -18.30 15.80
N ILE A 111 -17.17 -18.46 15.16
CA ILE A 111 -17.04 -18.36 13.71
C ILE A 111 -17.77 -19.53 13.06
N GLU A 112 -18.80 -19.23 12.26
CA GLU A 112 -19.62 -20.19 11.54
C GLU A 112 -19.60 -19.96 10.02
N HIS A 113 -19.29 -18.74 9.57
CA HIS A 113 -19.15 -18.41 8.15
C HIS A 113 -18.00 -17.44 7.88
N VAL A 114 -17.04 -17.88 7.06
CA VAL A 114 -15.89 -17.09 6.60
C VAL A 114 -16.00 -16.90 5.10
N VAL A 115 -15.80 -15.66 4.64
CA VAL A 115 -15.61 -15.36 3.22
C VAL A 115 -14.14 -15.04 2.96
N LEU A 116 -13.53 -15.76 2.03
CA LEU A 116 -12.19 -15.47 1.50
C LEU A 116 -12.35 -14.74 0.16
N LEU A 117 -12.00 -13.46 0.13
CA LEU A 117 -12.02 -12.64 -1.08
C LEU A 117 -10.63 -12.64 -1.72
N VAL A 118 -10.58 -13.00 -3.00
CA VAL A 118 -9.34 -13.07 -3.79
C VAL A 118 -9.53 -12.46 -5.18
N VAL A 119 -8.45 -11.95 -5.77
CA VAL A 119 -8.45 -11.53 -7.18
C VAL A 119 -8.12 -12.71 -8.09
N VAL A 120 -7.18 -13.56 -7.69
CA VAL A 120 -6.70 -14.70 -8.48
C VAL A 120 -6.92 -16.00 -7.68
N ALA A 121 -8.00 -16.72 -7.94
CA ALA A 121 -8.31 -17.94 -7.17
C ALA A 121 -7.41 -19.13 -7.54
N GLU A 122 -6.79 -19.09 -8.72
CA GLU A 122 -5.81 -20.09 -9.15
C GLU A 122 -4.64 -20.19 -8.18
N GLU A 123 -4.31 -19.12 -7.43
CA GLU A 123 -3.27 -19.13 -6.40
C GLU A 123 -3.67 -19.95 -5.15
N ILE A 124 -4.97 -20.18 -4.93
CA ILE A 124 -5.50 -20.85 -3.73
C ILE A 124 -6.14 -22.22 -4.00
N PHE A 125 -6.48 -22.56 -5.25
CA PHE A 125 -7.06 -23.87 -5.56
C PHE A 125 -6.21 -25.08 -5.13
N PRO A 126 -4.86 -25.05 -5.18
CA PRO A 126 -4.05 -26.14 -4.63
C PRO A 126 -4.34 -26.41 -3.15
N VAL A 127 -4.53 -25.35 -2.35
CA VAL A 127 -4.91 -25.41 -0.93
C VAL A 127 -6.27 -26.04 -0.75
N LEU A 128 -7.21 -25.60 -1.60
CA LEU A 128 -8.59 -25.98 -1.48
C LEU A 128 -8.88 -27.39 -1.98
N LYS A 129 -7.96 -28.02 -2.73
CA LYS A 129 -8.14 -29.39 -3.22
C LYS A 129 -8.49 -30.37 -2.10
N ASP A 130 -7.85 -30.21 -0.93
CA ASP A 130 -8.11 -31.06 0.25
C ASP A 130 -9.45 -30.77 0.92
N PHE A 131 -9.95 -29.53 0.77
CA PHE A 131 -11.23 -29.07 1.31
C PHE A 131 -12.41 -29.22 0.34
N LYS A 132 -12.13 -29.59 -0.93
CA LYS A 132 -13.10 -29.89 -1.98
C LYS A 132 -14.20 -28.82 -2.13
N PRO A 133 -13.84 -27.57 -2.45
CA PRO A 133 -14.80 -26.52 -2.72
C PRO A 133 -15.68 -26.87 -3.92
N GLU A 134 -16.97 -26.66 -3.79
CA GLU A 134 -17.97 -26.85 -4.85
C GLU A 134 -18.38 -25.49 -5.41
N GLU A 135 -18.62 -25.42 -6.72
CA GLU A 135 -19.12 -24.19 -7.35
C GLU A 135 -20.43 -23.75 -6.70
N ALA A 136 -20.55 -22.45 -6.43
CA ALA A 136 -21.70 -21.86 -5.77
C ALA A 136 -22.42 -20.88 -6.72
N PRO A 137 -23.14 -21.36 -7.75
CA PRO A 137 -23.79 -20.50 -8.73
C PRO A 137 -24.82 -19.54 -8.12
N ASP A 138 -25.53 -19.96 -7.07
CA ASP A 138 -26.47 -19.11 -6.34
C ASP A 138 -25.76 -17.91 -5.68
N VAL A 139 -24.53 -18.10 -5.21
CA VAL A 139 -23.70 -17.00 -4.67
C VAL A 139 -23.27 -16.06 -5.79
N VAL A 140 -22.89 -16.60 -6.95
CA VAL A 140 -22.53 -15.80 -8.13
C VAL A 140 -23.70 -14.90 -8.56
N GLU A 141 -24.91 -15.44 -8.59
CA GLU A 141 -26.12 -14.68 -8.92
C GLU A 141 -26.39 -13.57 -7.89
N LYS A 142 -26.32 -13.89 -6.59
CA LYS A 142 -26.47 -12.91 -5.49
C LYS A 142 -25.43 -11.79 -5.55
N LEU A 143 -24.20 -12.11 -5.98
CA LEU A 143 -23.12 -11.15 -6.18
C LEU A 143 -23.18 -10.44 -7.55
N MET A 144 -24.31 -10.54 -8.26
CA MET A 144 -24.56 -9.88 -9.54
C MET A 144 -23.51 -10.20 -10.61
N HIS A 145 -22.94 -11.41 -10.56
CA HIS A 145 -21.84 -11.84 -11.43
C HIS A 145 -20.56 -10.97 -11.35
N LEU A 146 -20.41 -10.16 -10.30
CA LEU A 146 -19.19 -9.39 -10.05
C LEU A 146 -18.05 -10.27 -9.51
N GLY A 147 -18.34 -11.54 -9.20
CA GLY A 147 -17.35 -12.54 -8.85
C GLY A 147 -17.79 -13.97 -9.18
N LYS A 148 -16.82 -14.89 -9.19
CA LYS A 148 -17.03 -16.34 -9.15
C LYS A 148 -17.04 -16.79 -7.70
N ALA A 149 -17.70 -17.90 -7.39
CA ALA A 149 -17.80 -18.36 -6.03
C ALA A 149 -17.75 -19.88 -5.89
N TRP A 150 -17.15 -20.32 -4.79
CA TRP A 150 -17.14 -21.70 -4.34
C TRP A 150 -17.40 -21.79 -2.85
N THR A 151 -17.90 -22.92 -2.37
CA THR A 151 -18.16 -23.15 -0.95
C THR A 151 -17.67 -24.52 -0.51
N CYS A 152 -17.19 -24.62 0.72
CA CYS A 152 -16.95 -25.89 1.39
C CYS A 152 -17.18 -25.77 2.90
N THR A 153 -17.27 -26.92 3.56
CA THR A 153 -17.31 -26.99 5.03
C THR A 153 -15.92 -27.29 5.57
N MET A 154 -15.41 -26.37 6.37
CA MET A 154 -14.23 -26.57 7.20
C MET A 154 -14.67 -27.27 8.48
N LYS A 155 -14.00 -28.35 8.88
CA LYS A 155 -14.36 -29.10 10.10
C LYS A 155 -13.20 -29.82 10.74
N ASP A 156 -13.28 -29.98 12.05
CA ASP A 156 -12.51 -30.95 12.81
C ASP A 156 -13.46 -31.88 13.61
N LYS A 157 -12.99 -32.49 14.70
CA LYS A 157 -13.80 -33.39 15.52
C LYS A 157 -14.89 -32.68 16.33
N SER A 158 -14.75 -31.38 16.58
CA SER A 158 -15.54 -30.62 17.57
C SER A 158 -16.22 -29.38 17.00
N ALA A 159 -15.76 -28.85 15.87
CA ALA A 159 -16.25 -27.62 15.27
C ALA A 159 -16.31 -27.70 13.75
N ALA A 160 -17.15 -26.84 13.17
CA ALA A 160 -17.23 -26.64 11.73
C ALA A 160 -17.65 -25.21 11.41
N TYR A 161 -17.24 -24.71 10.24
CA TYR A 161 -17.71 -23.46 9.68
C TYR A 161 -17.78 -23.57 8.15
N THR A 162 -18.58 -22.70 7.53
CA THR A 162 -18.68 -22.58 6.07
C THR A 162 -17.60 -21.65 5.56
N LEU A 163 -16.78 -22.11 4.61
CA LEU A 163 -15.84 -21.27 3.88
C LEU A 163 -16.42 -20.98 2.49
N THR A 164 -16.70 -19.72 2.20
CA THR A 164 -17.05 -19.27 0.85
C THR A 164 -15.86 -18.53 0.25
N ILE A 165 -15.37 -18.99 -0.90
CA ILE A 165 -14.35 -18.30 -1.67
C ILE A 165 -15.06 -17.45 -2.71
N VAL A 166 -14.75 -16.16 -2.74
CA VAL A 166 -15.22 -15.22 -3.76
C VAL A 166 -14.02 -14.73 -4.54
N GLN A 167 -14.00 -15.02 -5.84
CA GLN A 167 -13.00 -14.47 -6.76
C GLN A 167 -13.60 -13.30 -7.51
N VAL A 168 -12.86 -12.20 -7.63
CA VAL A 168 -13.24 -11.08 -8.48
C VAL A 168 -13.41 -11.53 -9.95
N ALA A 169 -14.47 -11.09 -10.62
CA ALA A 169 -14.74 -11.46 -12.00
C ALA A 169 -13.66 -10.98 -12.98
N ASP A 170 -13.59 -11.65 -14.13
CA ASP A 170 -12.72 -11.26 -15.23
C ASP A 170 -13.28 -10.04 -15.97
N SER A 171 -12.38 -9.17 -16.42
CA SER A 171 -12.71 -8.10 -17.36
C SER A 171 -13.33 -8.66 -18.63
N VAL A 172 -14.53 -8.17 -18.94
CA VAL A 172 -15.23 -8.52 -20.18
C VAL A 172 -14.40 -8.16 -21.41
N HIS A 173 -13.63 -7.06 -21.33
CA HIS A 173 -12.80 -6.55 -22.41
C HIS A 173 -11.42 -7.21 -22.46
N TYR A 174 -10.72 -7.27 -21.32
CA TYR A 174 -9.31 -7.69 -21.29
C TYR A 174 -9.10 -9.19 -21.00
N LYS A 175 -10.16 -9.91 -20.62
CA LYS A 175 -10.12 -11.34 -20.28
C LYS A 175 -9.07 -11.66 -19.20
N ARG A 176 -8.95 -10.77 -18.22
CA ARG A 176 -8.08 -10.86 -17.04
C ARG A 176 -8.83 -10.34 -15.82
N HIS A 177 -8.50 -10.80 -14.63
CA HIS A 177 -9.14 -10.37 -13.38
C HIS A 177 -9.13 -8.85 -13.22
N TYR A 178 -10.22 -8.27 -12.70
CA TYR A 178 -10.20 -6.88 -12.25
C TYR A 178 -9.36 -6.78 -10.98
N SER A 179 -8.13 -6.29 -11.11
CA SER A 179 -7.31 -5.85 -9.98
C SER A 179 -7.55 -4.36 -9.70
N GLY A 180 -7.29 -3.94 -8.46
CA GLY A 180 -7.53 -2.59 -7.98
C GLY A 180 -8.84 -2.42 -7.22
N TYR A 181 -9.09 -1.18 -6.79
CA TYR A 181 -10.10 -0.87 -5.78
C TYR A 181 -11.55 -1.09 -6.20
N THR A 182 -11.89 -0.77 -7.44
CA THR A 182 -13.30 -0.59 -7.84
C THR A 182 -14.15 -1.84 -7.65
N GLN A 183 -13.63 -2.99 -8.08
CA GLN A 183 -14.41 -4.22 -8.12
C GLN A 183 -14.53 -4.83 -6.71
N VAL A 184 -13.45 -4.79 -5.93
CA VAL A 184 -13.49 -5.25 -4.53
C VAL A 184 -14.38 -4.36 -3.68
N SER A 185 -14.34 -3.03 -3.85
CA SER A 185 -15.24 -2.10 -3.16
C SER A 185 -16.73 -2.36 -3.46
N ALA A 186 -17.05 -2.81 -4.66
CA ALA A 186 -18.43 -3.17 -5.03
C ALA A 186 -18.86 -4.53 -4.44
N LEU A 187 -17.92 -5.47 -4.30
CA LEU A 187 -18.19 -6.81 -3.77
C LEU A 187 -18.41 -6.83 -2.26
N VAL A 188 -17.62 -6.11 -1.47
CA VAL A 188 -17.72 -6.11 0.00
C VAL A 188 -19.15 -5.86 0.54
N PRO A 189 -19.91 -4.84 0.08
CA PRO A 189 -21.26 -4.61 0.59
C PRO A 189 -22.25 -5.69 0.14
N LEU A 190 -22.06 -6.26 -1.06
CA LEU A 190 -22.87 -7.40 -1.53
C LEU A 190 -22.58 -8.65 -0.69
N ILE A 191 -21.31 -8.93 -0.41
CA ILE A 191 -20.90 -10.03 0.49
C ILE A 191 -21.55 -9.85 1.86
N LYS A 192 -21.46 -8.64 2.45
CA LYS A 192 -22.10 -8.36 3.75
C LYS A 192 -23.61 -8.63 3.71
N LYS A 193 -24.29 -8.16 2.66
CA LYS A 193 -25.74 -8.25 2.53
C LYS A 193 -26.24 -9.66 2.26
N GLU A 194 -25.62 -10.33 1.29
CA GLU A 194 -26.13 -11.58 0.71
C GLU A 194 -25.56 -12.83 1.38
N LEU A 195 -24.34 -12.75 1.91
CA LEU A 195 -23.64 -13.87 2.53
C LEU A 195 -23.60 -13.75 4.05
N GLN A 196 -23.64 -12.52 4.59
CA GLN A 196 -23.62 -12.25 6.04
C GLN A 196 -22.51 -13.00 6.81
N PRO A 197 -21.26 -13.01 6.32
CA PRO A 197 -20.20 -13.75 6.99
C PRO A 197 -19.85 -13.13 8.35
N ASP A 198 -19.31 -13.96 9.23
CA ASP A 198 -18.73 -13.54 10.50
C ASP A 198 -17.39 -12.83 10.30
N LEU A 199 -16.68 -13.22 9.25
CA LEU A 199 -15.33 -12.75 8.93
C LEU A 199 -15.11 -12.69 7.42
N LEU A 200 -14.62 -11.56 6.95
CA LEU A 200 -14.09 -11.37 5.60
C LEU A 200 -12.56 -11.37 5.66
N ILE A 201 -11.94 -12.21 4.83
CA ILE A 201 -10.49 -12.33 4.69
C ILE A 201 -10.11 -11.88 3.28
N SER A 202 -9.34 -10.81 3.16
CA SER A 202 -8.63 -10.49 1.93
C SER A 202 -7.39 -11.35 1.80
N PHE A 203 -7.24 -12.07 0.70
CA PHE A 203 -6.03 -12.86 0.45
C PHE A 203 -5.45 -12.58 -0.93
N GLY A 204 -4.12 -12.50 -1.01
CA GLY A 204 -3.38 -12.38 -2.25
C GLY A 204 -1.89 -12.26 -2.04
N THR A 205 -1.15 -12.15 -3.14
CA THR A 205 0.27 -11.82 -3.12
C THR A 205 0.51 -10.31 -2.95
N ALA A 206 1.70 -9.94 -2.47
CA ALA A 206 2.09 -8.54 -2.25
C ALA A 206 3.61 -8.35 -2.34
N GLY A 207 4.04 -7.11 -2.56
CA GLY A 207 5.44 -6.72 -2.41
C GLY A 207 5.80 -6.47 -0.94
N GLY A 208 6.97 -6.93 -0.48
CA GLY A 208 7.45 -6.77 0.89
C GLY A 208 8.45 -5.62 1.04
N TRP A 209 8.30 -4.81 2.08
CA TRP A 209 9.22 -3.71 2.35
C TRP A 209 10.52 -4.21 3.01
N PRO A 210 11.70 -3.86 2.47
CA PRO A 210 12.98 -4.33 3.02
C PRO A 210 13.13 -4.02 4.52
N GLY A 211 13.48 -5.05 5.29
CA GLY A 211 13.65 -4.98 6.75
C GLY A 211 12.36 -5.17 7.56
N LEU A 212 11.18 -5.20 6.92
CA LEU A 212 9.90 -5.47 7.59
C LEU A 212 9.26 -6.79 7.13
N ALA A 213 9.36 -7.11 5.83
CA ALA A 213 8.88 -8.38 5.30
C ALA A 213 9.73 -8.81 4.09
N LYS A 214 9.96 -10.12 3.94
CA LYS A 214 10.76 -10.74 2.86
C LYS A 214 9.94 -11.78 2.11
N VAL A 215 10.41 -12.15 0.91
CA VAL A 215 9.77 -13.17 0.08
C VAL A 215 9.51 -14.46 0.86
N GLY A 216 8.27 -14.94 0.79
CA GLY A 216 7.79 -16.13 1.51
C GLY A 216 7.24 -15.87 2.91
N ASP A 217 7.38 -14.65 3.44
CA ASP A 217 6.66 -14.23 4.64
C ASP A 217 5.16 -14.09 4.32
N CYS A 218 4.34 -14.33 5.33
CA CYS A 218 2.93 -14.01 5.31
C CYS A 218 2.68 -12.82 6.23
N VAL A 219 2.24 -11.71 5.66
CA VAL A 219 1.89 -10.50 6.42
C VAL A 219 0.41 -10.52 6.74
N LEU A 220 0.10 -10.61 8.03
CA LEU A 220 -1.24 -10.41 8.58
C LEU A 220 -1.43 -8.93 8.90
N SER A 221 -2.49 -8.33 8.37
CA SER A 221 -2.66 -6.88 8.47
C SER A 221 -2.89 -6.41 9.91
N SER A 222 -2.24 -5.30 10.25
CA SER A 222 -2.49 -4.53 11.48
C SER A 222 -3.17 -3.19 11.20
N GLY A 223 -3.59 -2.97 9.96
CA GLY A 223 -4.19 -1.75 9.43
C GLY A 223 -3.95 -1.68 7.92
N CYS A 224 -4.83 -0.99 7.20
CA CYS A 224 -4.71 -0.83 5.75
C CYS A 224 -4.72 0.66 5.36
N VAL A 225 -3.90 1.03 4.37
CA VAL A 225 -3.77 2.41 3.91
C VAL A 225 -3.67 2.50 2.38
N PHE A 226 -4.20 3.57 1.79
CA PHE A 226 -3.90 3.92 0.41
C PHE A 226 -2.58 4.69 0.36
N ILE A 227 -1.68 4.30 -0.53
CA ILE A 227 -0.43 5.05 -0.74
C ILE A 227 -0.46 5.87 -2.03
N ASP A 228 -1.45 5.69 -2.89
CA ASP A 228 -1.63 6.44 -4.15
C ASP A 228 -2.71 7.53 -4.08
N ARG A 229 -3.32 7.75 -2.90
CA ARG A 229 -4.35 8.78 -2.66
C ARG A 229 -3.84 9.95 -1.80
N VAL A 230 -2.53 10.19 -1.82
CA VAL A 230 -1.91 11.25 -1.01
C VAL A 230 -2.42 12.63 -1.45
N ARG A 231 -2.84 13.44 -0.47
CA ARG A 231 -3.34 14.81 -0.70
C ARG A 231 -2.46 15.83 0.00
N THR A 232 -2.27 16.99 -0.62
CA THR A 232 -1.35 18.03 -0.13
C THR A 232 -2.04 19.28 0.40
N SER A 233 -3.38 19.35 0.31
CA SER A 233 -4.15 20.56 0.62
C SER A 233 -4.33 20.82 2.11
N SER A 234 -4.45 19.77 2.94
CA SER A 234 -4.55 19.88 4.39
C SER A 234 -4.24 18.54 5.07
N LYS A 235 -3.91 18.59 6.37
CA LYS A 235 -3.76 17.39 7.21
C LYS A 235 -4.99 16.49 7.15
N MET A 236 -6.18 17.08 7.29
CA MET A 236 -7.44 16.33 7.26
C MET A 236 -7.67 15.66 5.91
N ALA A 237 -7.40 16.35 4.80
CA ALA A 237 -7.54 15.78 3.46
C ALA A 237 -6.51 14.67 3.20
N HIS A 238 -5.29 14.85 3.69
CA HIS A 238 -4.24 13.84 3.61
C HIS A 238 -4.61 12.58 4.39
N ASP A 239 -4.97 12.74 5.67
CA ASP A 239 -5.34 11.62 6.54
C ASP A 239 -6.55 10.88 5.96
N TRP A 240 -7.55 11.60 5.45
CA TRP A 240 -8.69 11.00 4.75
C TRP A 240 -8.29 10.26 3.47
N GLY A 241 -7.39 10.83 2.66
CA GLY A 241 -6.94 10.20 1.42
C GLY A 241 -6.16 8.91 1.65
N VAL A 242 -5.27 8.91 2.64
CA VAL A 242 -4.39 7.77 2.97
C VAL A 242 -5.11 6.69 3.78
N PHE A 243 -6.12 7.05 4.56
CA PHE A 243 -6.83 6.09 5.39
C PHE A 243 -7.56 5.04 4.53
N GLY A 244 -7.15 3.77 4.68
CA GLY A 244 -7.89 2.63 4.14
C GLY A 244 -8.90 2.17 5.18
N GLY A 245 -8.42 1.64 6.30
CA GLY A 245 -9.31 1.28 7.39
C GLY A 245 -8.61 0.53 8.51
N PRO A 246 -9.26 0.46 9.68
CA PRO A 246 -8.86 -0.47 10.71
C PRO A 246 -9.12 -1.91 10.23
N VAL A 247 -8.50 -2.84 10.93
CA VAL A 247 -8.74 -4.26 10.78
C VAL A 247 -9.05 -4.84 12.17
N MET A 248 -9.60 -6.04 12.20
CA MET A 248 -9.80 -6.73 13.48
C MET A 248 -8.46 -7.00 14.18
N ASP A 249 -8.49 -7.12 15.51
CA ASP A 249 -7.28 -7.55 16.22
C ASP A 249 -7.02 -9.03 15.93
N THR A 250 -5.81 -9.32 15.50
CA THR A 250 -5.36 -10.67 15.11
C THR A 250 -3.99 -11.01 15.70
N HIS A 251 -3.55 -10.25 16.72
CA HIS A 251 -2.24 -10.42 17.34
C HIS A 251 -2.04 -11.84 17.88
N ARG A 252 -3.09 -12.47 18.44
CA ARG A 252 -2.97 -13.84 18.97
C ARG A 252 -2.72 -14.84 17.85
N MET A 253 -3.48 -14.78 16.77
CA MET A 253 -3.29 -15.63 15.59
C MET A 253 -1.92 -15.39 14.95
N ALA A 254 -1.47 -14.14 14.84
CA ALA A 254 -0.13 -13.84 14.35
C ALA A 254 0.95 -14.52 15.22
N THR A 255 0.81 -14.45 16.55
CA THR A 255 1.75 -15.07 17.49
C THR A 255 1.70 -16.59 17.42
N ASP A 256 0.50 -17.18 17.49
CA ASP A 256 0.30 -18.63 17.53
C ASP A 256 0.72 -19.33 16.23
N LEU A 257 0.63 -18.62 15.09
CA LEU A 257 0.98 -19.13 13.77
C LEU A 257 2.35 -18.62 13.26
N ASP A 258 3.10 -17.86 14.07
CA ASP A 258 4.40 -17.28 13.72
C ASP A 258 4.36 -16.46 12.41
N LEU A 259 3.36 -15.58 12.29
CA LEU A 259 3.14 -14.72 11.12
C LEU A 259 3.66 -13.31 11.36
N VAL A 260 4.12 -12.65 10.29
CA VAL A 260 4.50 -11.24 10.33
C VAL A 260 3.23 -10.41 10.48
N GLN A 261 3.18 -9.51 11.46
CA GLN A 261 2.10 -8.54 11.60
C GLN A 261 2.57 -7.15 11.15
N GLY A 262 1.79 -6.48 10.29
CA GLY A 262 2.19 -5.17 9.79
C GLY A 262 1.11 -4.43 9.01
N ILE A 263 1.32 -3.14 8.78
CA ILE A 263 0.41 -2.33 7.95
C ILE A 263 0.56 -2.77 6.50
N VAL A 264 -0.57 -2.93 5.80
CA VAL A 264 -0.59 -3.20 4.36
C VAL A 264 -1.03 -1.95 3.62
N GLY A 265 -0.23 -1.49 2.67
CA GLY A 265 -0.57 -0.39 1.79
C GLY A 265 -1.16 -0.90 0.48
N SER A 266 -2.04 -0.12 -0.15
CA SER A 266 -2.54 -0.43 -1.49
C SER A 266 -2.23 0.67 -2.49
N GLN A 267 -1.88 0.25 -3.71
CA GLN A 267 -1.75 1.10 -4.91
C GLN A 267 -2.03 0.29 -6.18
N ILE A 268 -2.50 0.94 -7.24
CA ILE A 268 -2.75 0.28 -8.52
C ILE A 268 -1.54 0.30 -9.48
N SER A 269 -0.34 0.65 -8.99
CA SER A 269 0.91 0.78 -9.75
C SER A 269 2.03 -0.03 -9.12
N TYR A 270 2.89 -0.67 -9.94
CA TYR A 270 4.15 -1.25 -9.45
C TYR A 270 5.18 -0.18 -9.08
N ALA A 271 5.20 0.96 -9.76
CA ALA A 271 6.15 2.02 -9.47
C ALA A 271 5.80 2.70 -8.14
N VAL A 272 6.80 2.80 -7.25
CA VAL A 272 6.73 3.52 -5.98
C VAL A 272 7.48 4.85 -6.12
N THR A 273 6.78 5.96 -5.90
CA THR A 273 7.31 7.33 -5.92
C THR A 273 8.03 7.68 -4.61
N GLU A 274 8.84 8.74 -4.61
CA GLU A 274 9.52 9.23 -3.39
C GLU A 274 8.53 9.61 -2.28
N GLN A 275 7.39 10.22 -2.63
CA GLN A 275 6.34 10.55 -1.66
C GLN A 275 5.75 9.30 -1.01
N GLN A 276 5.55 8.24 -1.80
CA GLN A 276 5.11 6.93 -1.30
C GLN A 276 6.18 6.26 -0.44
N VAL A 277 7.46 6.36 -0.81
CA VAL A 277 8.57 5.87 0.02
C VAL A 277 8.58 6.54 1.39
N HIS A 278 8.39 7.87 1.42
CA HIS A 278 8.30 8.60 2.68
C HIS A 278 7.13 8.08 3.53
N LEU A 279 5.95 7.95 2.94
CA LEU A 279 4.77 7.42 3.61
C LEU A 279 4.98 6.00 4.17
N ILE A 280 5.55 5.10 3.36
CA ILE A 280 5.87 3.73 3.75
C ILE A 280 6.79 3.69 4.97
N LYS A 281 7.88 4.48 4.94
CA LYS A 281 8.83 4.57 6.05
C LYS A 281 8.20 5.17 7.30
N THR A 282 7.38 6.21 7.15
CA THR A 282 6.77 6.95 8.26
C THR A 282 5.72 6.12 9.01
N LEU A 283 4.98 5.28 8.28
CA LEU A 283 3.97 4.39 8.85
C LEU A 283 4.51 3.00 9.21
N GLY A 284 5.65 2.57 8.65
CA GLY A 284 6.12 1.21 8.80
C GLY A 284 5.26 0.21 8.01
N ILE A 285 4.93 0.55 6.76
CA ILE A 285 4.15 -0.32 5.87
C ILE A 285 5.01 -1.54 5.51
N ALA A 286 4.53 -2.73 5.89
CA ALA A 286 5.26 -3.98 5.72
C ALA A 286 5.08 -4.59 4.33
N ALA A 287 3.89 -4.44 3.74
CA ALA A 287 3.56 -4.99 2.43
C ALA A 287 2.72 -4.04 1.58
N LEU A 288 2.83 -4.14 0.25
CA LEU A 288 2.04 -3.41 -0.73
C LEU A 288 1.27 -4.36 -1.65
N ASP A 289 -0.05 -4.16 -1.72
CA ASP A 289 -0.94 -4.84 -2.65
C ASP A 289 -1.70 -3.83 -3.52
N MET A 290 -2.77 -4.28 -4.19
CA MET A 290 -3.57 -3.42 -5.08
C MET A 290 -5.03 -3.26 -4.61
N GLU A 291 -5.46 -3.90 -3.51
CA GLU A 291 -6.89 -4.02 -3.15
C GLU A 291 -7.21 -3.70 -1.68
N CYS A 292 -6.42 -4.19 -0.71
CA CYS A 292 -6.90 -4.38 0.66
C CYS A 292 -7.35 -3.11 1.39
N ALA A 293 -6.77 -1.95 1.09
CA ALA A 293 -7.17 -0.69 1.69
C ALA A 293 -8.63 -0.34 1.40
N SER A 294 -9.08 -0.61 0.17
CA SER A 294 -10.49 -0.39 -0.20
C SER A 294 -11.43 -1.43 0.39
N GLU A 295 -10.99 -2.67 0.54
CA GLU A 295 -11.78 -3.70 1.20
C GLU A 295 -11.98 -3.37 2.69
N ALA A 296 -10.90 -2.96 3.38
CA ALA A 296 -10.94 -2.51 4.76
C ALA A 296 -11.85 -1.29 4.94
N GLU A 297 -11.73 -0.30 4.06
CA GLU A 297 -12.53 0.93 4.09
C GLU A 297 -14.02 0.61 4.04
N VAL A 298 -14.43 -0.21 3.08
CA VAL A 298 -15.83 -0.56 2.89
C VAL A 298 -16.32 -1.52 3.97
N ALA A 299 -15.50 -2.49 4.39
CA ALA A 299 -15.83 -3.42 5.47
C ALA A 299 -16.12 -2.68 6.79
N MET A 300 -15.32 -1.66 7.11
CA MET A 300 -15.55 -0.78 8.26
C MET A 300 -16.91 -0.07 8.13
N GLN A 301 -17.24 0.50 6.97
CA GLN A 301 -18.49 1.22 6.75
C GLN A 301 -19.73 0.33 6.90
N VAL A 302 -19.64 -0.93 6.45
CA VAL A 302 -20.74 -1.90 6.55
C VAL A 302 -20.68 -2.79 7.80
N GLN A 303 -19.79 -2.48 8.75
CA GLN A 303 -19.61 -3.19 10.01
C GLN A 303 -19.39 -4.71 9.81
N LEU A 304 -18.39 -5.04 8.99
CA LEU A 304 -17.96 -6.41 8.72
C LEU A 304 -16.56 -6.62 9.31
N ASN A 305 -16.39 -7.70 10.09
CA ASN A 305 -15.07 -8.07 10.58
C ASN A 305 -14.16 -8.38 9.39
N PHE A 306 -12.99 -7.75 9.38
CA PHE A 306 -12.08 -7.80 8.25
C PHE A 306 -10.64 -7.98 8.70
N MET A 307 -9.92 -8.85 7.99
CA MET A 307 -8.47 -8.95 8.04
C MET A 307 -7.91 -9.21 6.64
N ALA A 308 -6.63 -8.89 6.44
CA ALA A 308 -5.93 -9.18 5.20
C ALA A 308 -4.70 -10.05 5.46
N ILE A 309 -4.50 -11.02 4.59
CA ILE A 309 -3.38 -11.96 4.59
C ILE A 309 -2.65 -11.79 3.27
N LYS A 310 -1.39 -11.37 3.32
CA LYS A 310 -0.60 -11.04 2.13
C LYS A 310 0.67 -11.85 2.07
N MET A 311 0.78 -12.71 1.05
CA MET A 311 1.97 -13.50 0.80
C MET A 311 3.00 -12.66 0.06
N VAL A 312 4.18 -12.48 0.63
CA VAL A 312 5.22 -11.66 0.01
C VAL A 312 5.84 -12.42 -1.17
N SER A 313 5.61 -11.93 -2.37
CA SER A 313 6.08 -12.53 -3.63
C SER A 313 7.35 -11.89 -4.18
N ASN A 314 7.55 -10.60 -3.91
CA ASN A 314 8.69 -9.83 -4.37
C ASN A 314 9.11 -8.79 -3.32
N GLY A 315 10.35 -8.30 -3.39
CA GLY A 315 10.75 -7.11 -2.63
C GLY A 315 10.16 -5.83 -3.24
N ILE A 316 10.09 -4.75 -2.46
CA ILE A 316 9.80 -3.40 -2.95
C ILE A 316 11.12 -2.67 -3.24
N TYR A 317 11.33 -2.27 -4.50
CA TYR A 317 12.52 -1.57 -4.96
C TYR A 317 12.15 -0.20 -5.56
N PRO A 318 12.18 0.88 -4.77
CA PRO A 318 11.90 2.23 -5.28
C PRO A 318 12.77 2.55 -6.49
N GLY A 319 12.16 3.06 -7.57
CA GLY A 319 12.83 3.36 -8.83
C GLY A 319 13.19 2.14 -9.69
N ASN A 320 12.87 0.91 -9.28
CA ASN A 320 13.11 -0.31 -10.06
C ASN A 320 11.88 -1.24 -10.11
N PRO A 321 10.79 -0.83 -10.79
CA PRO A 321 9.58 -1.63 -10.92
C PRO A 321 9.80 -2.94 -11.69
N LYS A 322 10.69 -2.94 -12.68
CA LYS A 322 11.02 -4.12 -13.46
C LYS A 322 11.50 -5.28 -12.59
N ARG A 323 12.39 -5.00 -11.62
CA ARG A 323 12.86 -6.04 -10.69
C ARG A 323 11.73 -6.63 -9.83
N MET A 324 10.75 -5.82 -9.46
CA MET A 324 9.59 -6.30 -8.68
C MET A 324 8.74 -7.28 -9.51
N GLU A 325 8.53 -6.97 -10.79
CA GLU A 325 7.82 -7.84 -11.73
C GLU A 325 8.59 -9.15 -11.99
N GLU A 326 9.91 -9.08 -12.17
CA GLU A 326 10.78 -10.24 -12.35
C GLU A 326 10.73 -11.16 -11.12
N GLU A 327 10.94 -10.62 -9.91
CA GLU A 327 10.88 -11.40 -8.66
C GLU A 327 9.50 -12.02 -8.43
N TYR A 328 8.41 -11.32 -8.79
CA TYR A 328 7.06 -11.88 -8.70
C TYR A 328 6.92 -13.16 -9.53
N VAL A 329 7.44 -13.15 -10.77
CA VAL A 329 7.38 -14.31 -11.67
C VAL A 329 8.31 -15.42 -11.18
N GLU A 330 9.53 -15.08 -10.78
CA GLU A 330 10.55 -16.05 -10.32
C GLU A 330 10.08 -16.81 -9.06
N ASN A 331 9.45 -16.12 -8.12
CA ASN A 331 9.07 -16.69 -6.83
C ASN A 331 7.68 -17.33 -6.82
N LYS A 332 6.91 -17.25 -7.92
CA LYS A 332 5.50 -17.65 -7.97
C LYS A 332 5.23 -19.05 -7.41
N ALA A 333 6.02 -20.04 -7.80
CA ALA A 333 5.83 -21.42 -7.35
C ALA A 333 6.09 -21.59 -5.85
N TYR A 334 7.20 -21.03 -5.36
CA TYR A 334 7.57 -21.06 -3.94
C TYR A 334 6.52 -20.35 -3.07
N VAL A 335 6.10 -19.16 -3.49
CA VAL A 335 5.12 -18.34 -2.76
C VAL A 335 3.74 -18.99 -2.74
N SER A 336 3.32 -19.63 -3.84
CA SER A 336 2.08 -20.40 -3.88
C SER A 336 2.10 -21.57 -2.89
N GLN A 337 3.22 -22.30 -2.79
CA GLN A 337 3.38 -23.36 -1.79
C GLN A 337 3.33 -22.82 -0.35
N ARG A 338 4.04 -21.72 -0.06
CA ARG A 338 4.02 -21.07 1.26
C ARG A 338 2.64 -20.53 1.62
N GLY A 339 1.93 -19.96 0.64
CA GLY A 339 0.54 -19.51 0.79
C GLY A 339 -0.40 -20.67 1.13
N MET A 340 -0.18 -21.83 0.51
CA MET A 340 -0.95 -23.04 0.82
C MET A 340 -0.79 -23.51 2.27
N GLU A 341 0.45 -23.59 2.74
CA GLU A 341 0.76 -23.99 4.12
C GLU A 341 0.13 -23.01 5.11
N THR A 342 0.23 -21.72 4.84
CA THR A 342 -0.26 -20.65 5.72
C THR A 342 -1.78 -20.60 5.76
N LEU A 343 -2.48 -20.62 4.62
CA LEU A 343 -3.93 -20.63 4.58
C LEU A 343 -4.51 -21.88 5.25
N THR A 344 -3.88 -23.04 5.08
CA THR A 344 -4.28 -24.27 5.76
C THR A 344 -4.19 -24.12 7.28
N ALA A 345 -3.11 -23.51 7.79
CA ALA A 345 -2.94 -23.25 9.21
C ALA A 345 -3.98 -22.25 9.74
N VAL A 346 -4.21 -21.16 9.02
CA VAL A 346 -5.23 -20.15 9.35
C VAL A 346 -6.62 -20.78 9.40
N PHE A 347 -7.05 -21.50 8.37
CA PHE A 347 -8.38 -22.11 8.34
C PHE A 347 -8.61 -23.09 9.47
N ARG A 348 -7.58 -23.87 9.85
CA ARG A 348 -7.65 -24.74 11.03
C ARG A 348 -7.72 -23.93 12.32
N TYR A 349 -6.97 -22.84 12.41
CA TYR A 349 -6.96 -21.97 13.58
C TYR A 349 -8.33 -21.37 13.88
N LEU A 350 -9.14 -21.04 12.86
CA LEU A 350 -10.47 -20.45 13.01
C LEU A 350 -11.52 -21.41 13.62
N LEU A 351 -11.32 -22.73 13.54
CA LEU A 351 -12.32 -23.73 13.96
C LEU A 351 -12.66 -23.58 15.45
N GLY A 352 -13.95 -23.37 15.73
CA GLY A 352 -14.48 -23.30 17.09
C GLY A 352 -14.06 -22.07 17.90
N ARG A 353 -13.34 -21.12 17.28
CA ARG A 353 -12.95 -19.87 17.94
C ARG A 353 -14.05 -18.83 17.85
N ARG A 354 -14.07 -17.94 18.84
CA ARG A 354 -14.86 -16.72 18.77
C ARG A 354 -14.12 -15.67 17.96
N VAL A 355 -14.86 -14.77 17.31
CA VAL A 355 -14.27 -13.69 16.50
C VAL A 355 -13.26 -12.85 17.32
N GLY A 356 -13.56 -12.57 18.59
CA GLY A 356 -12.69 -11.80 19.47
C GLY A 356 -11.46 -12.55 20.03
N ASP A 357 -11.33 -13.85 19.75
CA ASP A 357 -10.21 -14.68 20.22
C ASP A 357 -9.09 -14.86 19.18
N LEU A 358 -9.22 -14.21 18.01
CA LEU A 358 -8.23 -14.26 16.93
C LEU A 358 -6.97 -13.44 17.21
#